data_AF-A0A0R1XB42-F1
#
_entry.id   AF-A0A0R1XB42-F1
#
_cell.length_a   1.000
_cell.length_b   1.000
_cell.length_c   1.000
_cell.angle_alpha   90.00
_cell.angle_beta   90.00
_cell.angle_gamma   90.00
#
_symmetry.space_group_name_H-M   'P 1'
#
loop_
_entity.id
_entity.type
_entity.pdbx_description
1 polymer ?
#
loop_
_entity_poly.entity_id
_entity_poly.type
_entity_poly.pdbx_seq_one_letter_code
_entity_poly.pdbx_strand_id
1 'polypeptide(L)'
;MHHQEFMYKLYHYSSYLNYIIWIFEVNALMLVLNTPLILAAIGFRLSVATLLLYVVCTLPAGPALYAGLSALAHADTNNGVVKSFFRALKEKGLTILKWSAIPVSVIWLMLFNLSVTGKIGSMELLWWLNVVLLAVAAAFTVNVVIVLVSWPLSVKDAAILTLKLSVVKSFRYYMNLIIIVGTFILLKLFPVYIVLFGPALALLLCKVNFQPVVDYVNNRPENK
;
A
#
# COMPACT_ATOMS: atom_id res chain seq x y z
N MET A 1 -33.33 -28.43 -11.18
CA MET A 1 -32.35 -28.24 -10.09
C MET A 1 -30.91 -28.04 -10.60
N HIS A 2 -30.39 -28.79 -11.58
CA HIS A 2 -29.00 -28.64 -12.07
C HIS A 2 -28.63 -27.28 -12.72
N HIS A 3 -29.58 -26.55 -13.30
CA HIS A 3 -29.29 -25.30 -14.00
C HIS A 3 -28.98 -24.12 -13.05
N GLN A 4 -29.60 -24.11 -11.85
CA GLN A 4 -29.38 -23.07 -10.84
C GLN A 4 -28.01 -23.23 -10.14
N GLU A 5 -27.56 -24.46 -9.90
CA GLU A 5 -26.20 -24.71 -9.38
C GLU A 5 -25.11 -24.30 -10.37
N PHE A 6 -25.31 -24.55 -11.67
CA PHE A 6 -24.37 -24.13 -12.70
C PHE A 6 -24.26 -22.60 -12.78
N MET A 7 -25.38 -21.89 -12.79
CA MET A 7 -25.41 -20.42 -12.80
C MET A 7 -24.80 -19.81 -11.52
N TYR A 8 -25.04 -20.42 -10.37
CA TYR A 8 -24.43 -19.99 -9.11
C TYR A 8 -22.91 -20.19 -9.10
N LYS A 9 -22.43 -21.36 -9.56
CA LYS A 9 -20.99 -21.62 -9.71
C LYS A 9 -20.36 -20.67 -10.73
N LEU A 10 -21.00 -20.47 -11.89
CA LEU A 10 -20.53 -19.56 -12.93
C LEU A 10 -20.45 -18.12 -12.40
N TYR A 11 -21.46 -17.65 -11.68
CA TYR A 11 -21.47 -16.35 -11.02
C TYR A 11 -20.34 -16.25 -9.99
N HIS A 12 -20.17 -17.27 -9.15
CA HIS A 12 -19.13 -17.31 -8.14
C HIS A 12 -17.72 -17.31 -8.76
N TYR A 13 -17.48 -18.10 -9.81
CA TYR A 13 -16.22 -18.12 -10.56
C TYR A 13 -15.98 -16.82 -11.34
N SER A 14 -17.03 -16.21 -11.91
CA SER A 14 -16.93 -14.91 -12.58
C SER A 14 -16.59 -13.79 -11.60
N SER A 15 -17.11 -13.84 -10.37
CA SER A 15 -16.75 -12.91 -9.29
C SER A 15 -15.29 -13.08 -8.88
N TYR A 16 -14.78 -14.30 -8.71
CA TYR A 16 -13.36 -14.53 -8.46
C TYR A 16 -12.46 -14.09 -9.61
N LEU A 17 -12.87 -14.37 -10.85
CA LEU A 17 -12.14 -13.93 -12.04
C LEU A 17 -12.06 -12.40 -12.11
N ASN A 18 -13.16 -11.70 -11.78
CA ASN A 18 -13.19 -10.24 -11.70
C ASN A 18 -12.21 -9.73 -10.64
N TYR A 19 -12.14 -10.33 -9.45
CA TYR A 19 -11.15 -9.92 -8.44
C TYR A 19 -9.71 -10.12 -8.91
N ILE A 20 -9.40 -11.22 -9.60
CA ILE A 20 -8.06 -11.47 -10.14
C ILE A 20 -7.70 -10.41 -11.20
N ILE A 21 -8.64 -10.12 -12.11
CA ILE A 21 -8.47 -9.09 -13.14
C ILE A 21 -8.27 -7.72 -12.50
N TRP A 22 -9.06 -7.38 -11.47
CA TRP A 22 -8.98 -6.12 -10.75
C TRP A 22 -7.64 -5.93 -10.04
N ILE A 23 -7.14 -6.97 -9.37
CA ILE A 23 -5.82 -6.93 -8.73
C ILE A 23 -4.74 -6.74 -9.79
N PHE A 24 -4.82 -7.46 -10.91
CA PHE A 24 -3.89 -7.31 -12.04
C PHE A 24 -3.91 -5.88 -12.60
N GLU A 25 -5.10 -5.32 -12.89
CA GLU A 25 -5.26 -3.98 -13.43
C GLU A 25 -4.72 -2.90 -12.48
N VAL A 26 -5.05 -2.97 -11.18
CA VAL A 26 -4.48 -2.05 -10.17
C VAL A 26 -2.97 -2.17 -10.15
N ASN A 27 -2.45 -3.39 -10.14
CA ASN A 27 -1.02 -3.60 -10.06
C ASN A 27 -0.29 -3.04 -11.28
N ALA A 28 -0.82 -3.26 -12.48
CA ALA A 28 -0.30 -2.69 -13.72
C ALA A 28 -0.29 -1.15 -13.67
N LEU A 29 -1.40 -0.53 -13.22
CA LEU A 29 -1.48 0.93 -13.07
C LEU A 29 -0.48 1.47 -12.04
N MET A 30 -0.31 0.78 -10.91
CA MET A 30 0.68 1.13 -9.90
C MET A 30 2.11 1.02 -10.46
N LEU A 31 2.42 -0.02 -11.23
CA LEU A 31 3.73 -0.19 -11.86
C LEU A 31 4.00 0.91 -12.89
N VAL A 32 3.04 1.19 -13.77
CA VAL A 32 3.15 2.27 -14.76
C VAL A 32 3.45 3.60 -14.07
N LEU A 33 2.68 3.95 -13.03
CA LEU A 33 2.87 5.20 -12.29
C LEU A 33 4.23 5.28 -11.56
N ASN A 34 4.80 4.13 -11.16
CA ASN A 34 6.11 4.02 -10.51
C ASN A 34 7.25 3.65 -11.46
N THR A 35 7.03 3.71 -12.79
CA THR A 35 8.07 3.46 -13.80
C THR A 35 9.33 4.32 -13.58
N PRO A 36 9.25 5.61 -13.20
CA PRO A 36 10.44 6.41 -12.90
C PRO A 36 11.34 5.77 -11.84
N LEU A 37 10.75 5.17 -10.79
CA LEU A 37 11.51 4.46 -9.75
C LEU A 37 12.15 3.18 -10.30
N ILE A 38 11.42 2.41 -11.11
CA ILE A 38 11.95 1.19 -11.72
C ILE A 38 13.17 1.52 -12.59
N LEU A 39 13.07 2.56 -13.42
CA LEU A 39 14.17 3.02 -14.26
C LEU A 39 15.36 3.52 -13.43
N ALA A 40 15.10 4.27 -12.35
CA ALA A 40 16.15 4.73 -11.44
C ALA A 40 16.88 3.56 -10.75
N ALA A 41 16.14 2.52 -10.35
CA ALA A 41 16.70 1.33 -9.72
C ALA A 41 17.58 0.49 -10.67
N ILE A 42 17.27 0.47 -11.97
CA ILE A 42 18.06 -0.23 -12.99
C ILE A 42 19.28 0.60 -13.42
N GLY A 43 19.09 1.91 -13.61
CA GLY A 43 20.10 2.79 -14.21
C GLY A 43 21.15 3.32 -13.24
N PHE A 44 20.85 3.39 -11.95
CA PHE A 44 21.72 4.05 -10.97
C PHE A 44 21.98 3.16 -9.75
N ARG A 45 23.15 3.32 -9.13
CA ARG A 45 23.47 2.71 -7.84
C ARG A 45 23.07 3.66 -6.72
N LEU A 46 22.51 3.11 -5.64
CA LEU A 46 22.20 3.89 -4.43
C LEU A 46 23.48 4.49 -3.82
N SER A 47 23.56 5.81 -3.85
CA SER A 47 24.64 6.65 -3.32
C SER A 47 24.09 7.98 -2.84
N VAL A 48 24.90 8.79 -2.16
CA VAL A 48 24.50 10.15 -1.74
C VAL A 48 24.09 11.00 -2.95
N ALA A 49 24.84 10.90 -4.05
CA ALA A 49 24.60 11.67 -5.27
C ALA A 49 23.26 11.32 -5.94
N THR A 50 22.79 10.08 -5.77
CA THR A 50 21.55 9.59 -6.39
C THR A 50 20.37 9.56 -5.42
N LEU A 51 20.57 9.90 -4.13
CA LEU A 51 19.51 9.81 -3.11
C LEU A 51 18.31 10.68 -3.46
N LEU A 52 18.55 11.93 -3.86
CA LEU A 52 17.48 12.85 -4.27
C LEU A 52 16.71 12.33 -5.49
N LEU A 53 17.40 11.70 -6.45
CA LEU A 53 16.77 11.06 -7.59
C LEU A 53 15.78 9.98 -7.12
N TYR A 54 16.20 9.09 -6.22
CA TYR A 54 15.33 8.04 -5.68
C TYR A 54 14.11 8.60 -4.93
N VAL A 55 14.28 9.67 -4.14
CA VAL A 55 13.18 10.35 -3.47
C VAL A 55 12.16 10.86 -4.49
N VAL A 56 12.62 11.62 -5.51
CA VAL A 56 11.76 12.19 -6.54
C VAL A 56 11.05 11.11 -7.36
N CYS A 57 11.78 10.08 -7.79
CA CYS A 57 11.24 8.97 -8.55
C CYS A 57 10.21 8.15 -7.77
N THR A 58 10.23 8.19 -6.43
CA THR A 58 9.30 7.47 -5.55
C THR A 58 8.09 8.31 -5.14
N LEU A 59 8.08 9.63 -5.37
CA LEU A 59 6.92 10.47 -5.05
C LEU A 59 5.58 9.97 -5.62
N PRO A 60 5.52 9.38 -6.84
CA PRO A 60 4.29 8.80 -7.37
C PRO A 60 3.75 7.60 -6.57
N ALA A 61 4.56 6.96 -5.72
CA ALA A 61 4.17 5.78 -4.95
C ALA A 61 3.03 6.08 -3.97
N GLY A 62 3.01 7.26 -3.34
CA GLY A 62 1.94 7.66 -2.43
C GLY A 62 0.57 7.74 -3.13
N PRO A 63 0.43 8.56 -4.19
CA PRO A 63 -0.78 8.61 -5.00
C PRO A 63 -1.16 7.24 -5.59
N ALA A 64 -0.19 6.43 -6.03
CA ALA A 64 -0.43 5.08 -6.53
C ALA A 64 -1.05 4.16 -5.46
N LEU A 65 -0.51 4.19 -4.23
CA LEU A 65 -1.03 3.44 -3.08
C LEU A 65 -2.47 3.86 -2.76
N TYR A 66 -2.74 5.15 -2.69
CA TYR A 66 -4.07 5.67 -2.41
C TYR A 66 -5.08 5.30 -3.50
N ALA A 67 -4.74 5.55 -4.76
CA ALA A 67 -5.61 5.25 -5.89
C ALA A 67 -5.83 3.74 -6.05
N GLY A 68 -4.80 2.91 -5.84
CA GLY A 68 -4.90 1.46 -5.89
C GLY A 68 -5.84 0.92 -4.81
N LEU A 69 -5.67 1.38 -3.57
CA LEU A 69 -6.52 0.96 -2.47
C LEU A 69 -7.97 1.46 -2.64
N SER A 70 -8.16 2.70 -3.09
CA SER A 70 -9.49 3.26 -3.38
C SER A 70 -10.20 2.52 -4.51
N ALA A 71 -9.46 2.17 -5.57
CA ALA A 71 -9.98 1.42 -6.71
C ALA A 71 -10.41 0.01 -6.30
N LEU A 72 -9.58 -0.72 -5.53
CA LEU A 72 -9.94 -2.02 -4.98
C LEU A 72 -11.10 -1.93 -3.98
N ALA A 73 -11.23 -0.81 -3.28
CA ALA A 73 -12.30 -0.62 -2.30
C ALA A 73 -13.67 -0.34 -2.90
N HIS A 74 -13.71 0.24 -4.10
CA HIS A 74 -14.93 0.69 -4.76
C HIS A 74 -15.05 0.19 -6.21
N ALA A 75 -14.47 -0.98 -6.50
CA ALA A 75 -14.46 -1.57 -7.83
C ALA A 75 -15.88 -1.92 -8.31
N ASP A 76 -16.70 -2.48 -7.41
CA ASP A 76 -18.08 -2.88 -7.67
C ASP A 76 -19.01 -1.71 -7.98
N THR A 77 -18.73 -0.52 -7.43
CA THR A 77 -19.65 0.63 -7.47
C THR A 77 -19.32 1.68 -8.52
N ASN A 78 -18.16 1.59 -9.19
CA ASN A 78 -17.65 2.69 -10.04
C ASN A 78 -17.35 2.33 -11.50
N ASN A 79 -18.05 1.33 -12.03
CA ASN A 79 -17.88 0.87 -13.41
C ASN A 79 -16.43 0.48 -13.71
N GLY A 80 -15.81 -0.29 -12.81
CA GLY A 80 -14.49 -0.88 -12.99
C GLY A 80 -13.34 -0.15 -12.30
N VAL A 81 -12.23 -0.87 -12.18
CA VAL A 81 -11.06 -0.50 -11.39
C VAL A 81 -10.28 0.66 -12.00
N VAL A 82 -10.03 0.62 -13.31
CA VAL A 82 -9.24 1.64 -14.01
C VAL A 82 -9.85 3.03 -13.84
N LYS A 83 -11.17 3.14 -14.05
CA LYS A 83 -11.88 4.42 -13.90
C LYS A 83 -11.85 4.92 -12.45
N SER A 84 -12.04 4.02 -11.49
CA SER A 84 -11.97 4.35 -10.06
C SER A 84 -10.57 4.84 -9.65
N PHE A 85 -9.52 4.20 -10.16
CA PHE A 85 -8.12 4.58 -9.92
C PHE A 85 -7.82 6.01 -10.41
N PHE A 86 -8.13 6.31 -11.67
CA PHE A 86 -7.87 7.65 -12.22
C PHE A 86 -8.74 8.73 -11.59
N ARG A 87 -9.97 8.41 -11.19
CA ARG A 87 -10.82 9.35 -10.44
C ARG A 87 -10.21 9.67 -9.07
N ALA A 88 -9.75 8.66 -8.32
CA ALA A 88 -9.07 8.86 -7.05
C ALA A 88 -7.80 9.71 -7.18
N LEU A 89 -7.02 9.51 -8.24
CA LEU A 89 -5.86 10.37 -8.56
C LEU A 89 -6.27 11.80 -8.83
N LYS A 90 -7.35 12.02 -9.60
CA LYS A 90 -7.84 13.37 -9.92
C LYS A 90 -8.34 14.11 -8.68
N GLU A 91 -9.02 13.40 -7.78
CA GLU A 91 -9.63 14.00 -6.59
C GLU A 91 -8.63 14.35 -5.49
N LYS A 92 -7.73 13.41 -5.14
CA LYS A 92 -6.79 13.61 -4.01
C LYS A 92 -5.31 13.44 -4.36
N GLY A 93 -4.95 13.11 -5.60
CA GLY A 93 -3.58 12.75 -5.97
C GLY A 93 -2.52 13.77 -5.57
N LEU A 94 -2.74 15.07 -5.83
CA LEU A 94 -1.78 16.12 -5.44
C LEU A 94 -1.64 16.27 -3.92
N THR A 95 -2.76 16.20 -3.20
CA THR A 95 -2.78 16.27 -1.73
C THR A 95 -2.04 15.09 -1.13
N ILE A 96 -2.27 13.88 -1.64
CA ILE A 96 -1.56 12.68 -1.23
C ILE A 96 -0.08 12.79 -1.58
N LEU A 97 0.28 13.27 -2.77
CA LEU A 97 1.68 13.44 -3.19
C LEU A 97 2.45 14.34 -2.22
N LYS A 98 1.89 15.51 -1.88
CA LYS A 98 2.51 16.46 -0.94
C LYS A 98 2.72 15.84 0.43
N TRP A 99 1.72 15.12 0.93
CA TRP A 99 1.82 14.46 2.22
C TRP A 99 2.79 13.29 2.20
N SER A 100 2.73 12.43 1.17
CA SER A 100 3.56 11.23 1.06
C SER A 100 5.03 11.55 0.82
N ALA A 101 5.36 12.75 0.36
CA ALA A 101 6.75 13.20 0.22
C ALA A 101 7.53 13.08 1.55
N ILE A 102 6.87 13.33 2.69
CA ILE A 102 7.48 13.22 4.02
C ILE A 102 7.87 11.76 4.34
N PRO A 103 6.93 10.79 4.42
CA PRO A 103 7.30 9.40 4.70
C PRO A 103 8.19 8.79 3.62
N VAL A 104 8.05 9.18 2.34
CA VAL A 104 8.95 8.72 1.27
C VAL A 104 10.39 9.17 1.53
N SER A 105 10.59 10.43 1.91
CA SER A 105 11.92 10.95 2.24
C SER A 105 12.52 10.23 3.45
N VAL A 106 11.70 9.98 4.48
CA VAL A 106 12.10 9.24 5.69
C VAL A 106 12.50 7.80 5.33
N ILE A 107 11.72 7.12 4.49
CA ILE A 107 12.01 5.75 4.02
C ILE A 107 13.34 5.70 3.27
N TRP A 108 13.59 6.63 2.34
CA TRP A 108 14.84 6.66 1.58
C TRP A 108 16.05 7.00 2.45
N LEU A 109 15.90 7.89 3.43
CA LEU A 109 16.95 8.18 4.40
C LEU A 109 17.33 6.91 5.19
N MET A 110 16.34 6.13 5.64
CA MET A 110 16.57 4.88 6.36
C MET A 110 17.20 3.81 5.46
N LEU A 111 16.72 3.66 4.23
CA LEU A 111 17.31 2.73 3.26
C LEU A 111 18.76 3.08 2.93
N PHE A 112 19.06 4.38 2.79
CA PHE A 112 20.42 4.87 2.62
C PHE A 112 21.30 4.55 3.83
N ASN A 113 20.81 4.83 5.05
CA ASN A 113 21.52 4.52 6.29
C ASN A 113 21.79 3.02 6.43
N LEU A 114 20.83 2.15 6.07
CA LEU A 114 21.01 0.69 6.07
C LEU A 114 22.09 0.27 5.07
N SER A 115 22.14 0.89 3.88
CA SER A 115 23.16 0.61 2.87
C SER A 115 24.57 1.00 3.33
N VAL A 116 24.70 2.10 4.08
CA VAL A 116 25.98 2.57 4.62
C VAL A 116 26.42 1.73 5.82
N THR A 117 25.55 1.53 6.80
CA THR A 117 25.86 0.77 8.02
C THR A 117 26.18 -0.69 7.72
N GLY A 118 25.49 -1.30 6.75
CA GLY A 118 25.77 -2.66 6.28
C GLY A 118 27.17 -2.83 5.65
N LYS A 119 27.82 -1.76 5.20
CA LYS A 119 29.21 -1.81 4.68
C LYS A 119 30.27 -1.62 5.76
N ILE A 120 29.90 -1.00 6.88
CA ILE A 120 30.85 -0.57 7.92
C ILE A 120 30.97 -1.62 9.06
N GLY A 121 30.01 -2.54 9.18
CA GLY A 121 30.10 -3.75 10.04
C GLY A 121 30.04 -3.51 11.56
N SER A 122 30.61 -2.40 12.05
CA SER A 122 30.68 -2.04 13.48
C SER A 122 29.43 -1.35 14.04
N MET A 123 28.39 -1.16 13.22
CA MET A 123 27.21 -0.35 13.54
C MET A 123 25.91 -1.17 13.57
N GLU A 124 25.95 -2.38 14.11
CA GLU A 124 24.83 -3.34 14.07
C GLU A 124 23.58 -2.84 14.81
N LEU A 125 23.74 -2.17 15.96
CA LEU A 125 22.62 -1.55 16.69
C LEU A 125 21.90 -0.48 15.85
N LEU A 126 22.68 0.37 15.18
CA LEU A 126 22.14 1.42 14.32
C LEU A 126 21.45 0.81 13.09
N TRP A 127 21.96 -0.31 12.57
CA TRP A 127 21.32 -1.06 11.50
C TRP A 127 19.92 -1.53 11.93
N TRP A 128 19.80 -2.22 13.06
CA TRP A 128 18.50 -2.68 13.58
C TRP A 128 17.53 -1.54 13.88
N LEU A 129 18.02 -0.42 14.42
CA LEU A 129 17.19 0.76 14.65
C LEU A 129 16.58 1.29 13.34
N ASN A 130 17.37 1.38 12.27
CA ASN A 130 16.86 1.82 10.96
C ASN A 130 15.85 0.82 10.38
N VAL A 131 16.02 -0.49 10.60
CA VAL A 131 15.03 -1.50 10.20
C VAL A 131 13.70 -1.28 10.93
N VAL A 132 13.73 -1.08 12.25
CA VAL A 132 12.52 -0.84 13.04
C VAL A 132 11.83 0.45 12.61
N LEU A 133 12.59 1.53 12.42
CA LEU A 133 12.01 2.80 11.98
C LEU A 133 11.41 2.73 10.57
N LEU A 134 12.07 2.00 9.66
CA LEU A 134 11.57 1.76 8.30
C LEU A 134 10.25 0.99 8.35
N ALA A 135 10.18 -0.03 9.20
CA ALA A 135 8.97 -0.81 9.43
C ALA A 135 7.82 0.06 9.96
N VAL A 136 8.09 0.92 10.96
CA VAL A 136 7.11 1.85 11.50
C VAL A 136 6.63 2.86 10.46
N ALA A 137 7.55 3.45 9.69
CA ALA A 137 7.22 4.44 8.66
C ALA A 137 6.38 3.83 7.52
N ALA A 138 6.73 2.63 7.07
CA ALA A 138 5.98 1.90 6.04
C ALA A 138 4.58 1.52 6.55
N ALA A 139 4.49 0.93 7.74
CA ALA A 139 3.21 0.56 8.34
C ALA A 139 2.33 1.79 8.55
N PHE A 140 2.89 2.90 9.05
CA PHE A 140 2.16 4.15 9.22
C PHE A 140 1.59 4.67 7.91
N THR A 141 2.41 4.72 6.87
CA THR A 141 2.00 5.20 5.55
C THR A 141 0.83 4.40 4.99
N VAL A 142 0.93 3.07 5.02
CA VAL A 142 -0.14 2.17 4.54
C VAL A 142 -1.41 2.34 5.36
N ASN A 143 -1.30 2.38 6.69
CA ASN A 143 -2.48 2.54 7.55
C ASN A 143 -3.17 3.90 7.37
N VAL A 144 -2.43 5.00 7.19
CA VAL A 144 -3.03 6.31 6.89
C VAL A 144 -3.82 6.26 5.58
N VAL A 145 -3.27 5.60 4.56
CA VAL A 145 -3.97 5.44 3.28
C VAL A 145 -5.25 4.60 3.45
N ILE A 146 -5.21 3.53 4.26
CA ILE A 146 -6.40 2.71 4.57
C ILE A 146 -7.47 3.55 5.28
N VAL A 147 -7.08 4.38 6.25
CA VAL A 147 -7.99 5.29 6.95
C VAL A 147 -8.60 6.30 5.97
N LEU A 148 -7.81 6.88 5.08
CA LEU A 148 -8.28 7.85 4.08
C LEU A 148 -9.23 7.27 3.03
N VAL A 149 -9.12 5.97 2.75
CA VAL A 149 -10.04 5.27 1.85
C VAL A 149 -11.32 4.85 2.58
N SER A 150 -11.21 4.53 3.87
CA SER A 150 -12.36 4.07 4.67
C SER A 150 -13.27 5.22 5.12
N TRP A 151 -12.73 6.43 5.29
CA TRP A 151 -13.49 7.59 5.79
C TRP A 151 -13.15 8.88 5.03
N PRO A 152 -14.13 9.81 4.88
CA PRO A 152 -13.94 11.09 4.21
C PRO A 152 -13.23 12.12 5.11
N LEU A 153 -12.02 11.79 5.56
CA LEU A 153 -11.21 12.63 6.44
C LEU A 153 -10.20 13.48 5.68
N SER A 154 -9.77 14.57 6.31
CA SER A 154 -8.55 15.27 5.89
C SER A 154 -7.32 14.40 6.16
N VAL A 155 -6.23 14.61 5.42
CA VAL A 155 -4.99 13.83 5.59
C VAL A 155 -4.41 13.98 6.99
N LYS A 156 -4.53 15.17 7.58
CA LYS A 156 -4.08 15.45 8.95
C LYS A 156 -4.89 14.63 9.97
N ASP A 157 -6.21 14.63 9.83
CA ASP A 157 -7.08 13.91 10.77
C ASP A 157 -6.93 12.40 10.62
N ALA A 158 -6.74 11.91 9.39
CA ALA A 158 -6.42 10.52 9.13
C ALA A 158 -5.09 10.09 9.76
N ALA A 159 -4.06 10.95 9.73
CA ALA A 159 -2.79 10.70 10.39
C ALA A 159 -2.93 10.62 11.92
N ILE A 160 -3.69 11.53 12.53
CA ILE A 160 -3.96 11.53 13.97
C ILE A 160 -4.77 10.29 14.37
N LEU A 161 -5.80 9.93 13.59
CA LEU A 161 -6.59 8.74 13.84
C LEU A 161 -5.74 7.48 13.72
N THR A 162 -4.85 7.42 12.72
CA THR A 162 -3.92 6.31 12.54
C THR A 162 -3.00 6.15 13.74
N LEU A 163 -2.48 7.25 14.30
CA LEU A 163 -1.67 7.24 15.51
C LEU A 163 -2.45 6.74 16.74
N LYS A 164 -3.72 7.13 16.87
CA LYS A 164 -4.59 6.60 17.95
C LYS A 164 -4.82 5.10 17.78
N LEU A 165 -5.08 4.65 16.54
CA LEU A 165 -5.30 3.24 16.22
C LEU A 165 -4.05 2.39 16.40
N SER A 166 -2.85 2.93 16.18
CA SER A 166 -1.60 2.20 16.43
C SER A 166 -1.40 1.87 17.92
N VAL A 167 -2.02 2.63 18.82
CA VAL A 167 -2.03 2.34 20.26
C VAL A 167 -3.19 1.41 20.64
N VAL A 168 -4.42 1.76 20.24
CA VAL A 168 -5.64 1.04 20.67
C VAL A 168 -5.78 -0.33 20.00
N LYS A 169 -5.30 -0.48 18.77
CA LYS A 169 -5.37 -1.71 17.95
C LYS A 169 -3.99 -2.07 17.38
N SER A 170 -2.96 -1.95 18.22
CA SER A 170 -1.55 -2.19 17.88
C SER A 170 -1.32 -3.50 17.13
N PHE A 171 -1.91 -4.61 17.57
CA PHE A 171 -1.75 -5.91 16.90
C PHE A 171 -2.18 -5.90 15.43
N ARG A 172 -3.37 -5.35 15.13
CA ARG A 172 -3.87 -5.27 13.74
C ARG A 172 -3.06 -4.30 12.90
N TYR A 173 -2.60 -3.21 13.52
CA TYR A 173 -1.73 -2.24 12.88
C TYR A 173 -0.41 -2.86 12.42
N TYR A 174 0.26 -3.63 13.28
CA TYR A 174 1.52 -4.31 12.95
C TYR A 174 1.33 -5.56 12.09
N MET A 175 0.15 -6.21 12.14
CA MET A 175 -0.20 -7.30 11.21
C MET A 175 -0.14 -6.85 9.75
N ASN A 176 -0.45 -5.59 9.43
CA ASN A 176 -0.30 -5.09 8.05
C ASN A 176 1.15 -5.19 7.55
N LEU A 177 2.13 -4.97 8.42
CA LEU A 177 3.53 -5.14 8.06
C LEU A 177 3.88 -6.61 7.81
N ILE A 178 3.37 -7.51 8.65
CA ILE A 178 3.52 -8.96 8.48
C ILE A 178 2.89 -9.42 7.17
N ILE A 179 1.71 -8.89 6.82
CA ILE A 179 1.03 -9.19 5.55
C ILE A 179 1.88 -8.75 4.35
N ILE A 180 2.44 -7.54 4.38
CA ILE A 180 3.28 -7.02 3.29
C ILE A 180 4.52 -7.89 3.11
N VAL A 181 5.24 -8.16 4.21
CA VAL A 181 6.47 -8.98 4.18
C VAL A 181 6.15 -10.43 3.80
N GLY A 182 5.09 -11.01 4.36
CA GLY A 182 4.64 -12.36 4.06
C GLY A 182 4.22 -12.52 2.61
N THR A 183 3.47 -11.55 2.06
CA THR A 183 3.09 -11.52 0.63
C THR A 183 4.33 -11.50 -0.25
N PHE A 184 5.31 -10.65 0.08
CA PHE A 184 6.57 -10.61 -0.65
C PHE A 184 7.34 -11.94 -0.60
N ILE A 185 7.48 -12.55 0.59
CA ILE A 185 8.17 -13.83 0.77
C ILE A 185 7.49 -14.95 -0.02
N LEU A 186 6.16 -15.05 0.05
CA LEU A 186 5.38 -16.06 -0.66
C LEU A 186 5.51 -15.91 -2.18
N LEU A 187 5.36 -14.68 -2.68
CA LEU A 187 5.44 -14.42 -4.12
C LEU A 187 6.87 -14.49 -4.64
N LYS A 188 7.90 -14.34 -3.79
CA LYS A 188 9.31 -14.51 -4.18
C LYS A 188 9.59 -15.93 -4.70
N LEU A 189 8.83 -16.92 -4.25
CA LEU A 189 8.92 -18.30 -4.77
C LEU A 189 8.58 -18.38 -6.26
N PHE A 190 7.81 -17.40 -6.77
CA PHE A 190 7.38 -17.31 -8.16
C PHE A 190 7.45 -15.84 -8.62
N PRO A 191 8.64 -15.35 -9.02
CA PRO A 191 8.89 -13.92 -9.26
C PRO A 191 7.92 -13.23 -10.22
N VAL A 192 7.39 -13.98 -11.18
CA VAL A 192 6.35 -13.49 -12.11
C VAL A 192 5.14 -12.96 -11.35
N TYR A 193 4.69 -13.64 -10.29
CA TYR A 193 3.52 -13.19 -9.51
C TYR A 193 3.78 -11.95 -8.66
N ILE A 194 5.04 -11.66 -8.28
CA ILE A 194 5.38 -10.36 -7.67
C ILE A 194 5.06 -9.24 -8.65
N VAL A 195 5.50 -9.39 -9.89
CA VAL A 195 5.31 -8.38 -10.93
C VAL A 195 3.85 -8.29 -11.36
N LEU A 196 3.11 -9.41 -11.37
CA LEU A 196 1.72 -9.41 -11.82
C LEU A 196 0.73 -8.95 -10.74
N PHE A 197 0.95 -9.29 -9.47
CA PHE A 197 -0.07 -9.11 -8.42
C PHE A 197 0.45 -8.50 -7.12
N GLY A 198 1.77 -8.44 -6.89
CA GLY A 198 2.36 -8.28 -5.55
C GLY A 198 1.83 -7.07 -4.76
N PRO A 199 2.13 -5.84 -5.18
CA PRO A 199 1.64 -4.63 -4.52
C PRO A 199 0.12 -4.59 -4.31
N ALA A 200 -0.67 -4.87 -5.35
CA ALA A 200 -2.12 -4.82 -5.26
C ALA A 200 -2.72 -5.89 -4.33
N LEU A 201 -2.16 -7.10 -4.33
CA LEU A 201 -2.56 -8.18 -3.43
C LEU A 201 -2.25 -7.84 -1.98
N ALA A 202 -1.05 -7.32 -1.70
CA ALA A 202 -0.67 -6.88 -0.35
C ALA A 202 -1.63 -5.79 0.17
N LEU A 203 -1.97 -4.81 -0.67
CA LEU A 203 -2.93 -3.75 -0.33
C LEU A 203 -4.31 -4.30 -0.01
N LEU A 204 -4.81 -5.23 -0.83
CA LEU A 204 -6.10 -5.87 -0.60
C LEU A 204 -6.11 -6.61 0.75
N LEU A 205 -5.09 -7.40 1.04
CA LEU A 205 -4.97 -8.14 2.29
C LEU A 205 -4.88 -7.20 3.51
N CYS A 206 -4.13 -6.09 3.40
CA CYS A 206 -4.09 -5.08 4.45
C CYS A 206 -5.46 -4.44 4.68
N LYS A 207 -6.22 -4.16 3.61
CA LYS A 207 -7.60 -3.64 3.72
C LYS A 207 -8.50 -4.63 4.45
N VAL A 208 -8.48 -5.90 4.04
CA VAL A 208 -9.29 -6.98 4.64
C VAL A 208 -8.96 -7.15 6.12
N ASN A 209 -7.68 -7.12 6.50
CA ASN A 209 -7.27 -7.15 7.90
C ASN A 209 -7.79 -5.96 8.72
N PHE A 210 -7.95 -4.80 8.07
CA PHE A 210 -8.42 -3.57 8.71
C PHE A 210 -9.94 -3.45 8.77
N GLN A 211 -10.70 -4.22 7.97
CA GLN A 211 -12.17 -4.17 7.92
C GLN A 211 -12.85 -4.27 9.30
N PRO A 212 -12.44 -5.17 10.23
CA PRO A 212 -13.06 -5.23 11.56
C PRO A 212 -12.87 -3.95 12.39
N VAL A 213 -11.82 -3.18 12.13
CA VAL A 213 -11.60 -1.87 12.77
C VAL A 213 -12.59 -0.85 12.21
N VAL A 214 -12.83 -0.88 10.90
CA VAL A 214 -13.82 -0.03 10.23
C VAL A 214 -15.20 -0.30 10.79
N ASP A 215 -15.60 -1.57 10.85
CA ASP A 215 -16.91 -1.98 11.36
C ASP A 215 -17.07 -1.60 12.84
N TYR A 216 -16.02 -1.75 13.65
CA TYR A 216 -16.04 -1.35 15.04
C TYR A 216 -16.25 0.16 15.22
N VAL A 217 -15.58 0.99 14.42
CA VAL A 217 -15.72 2.46 14.51
C VAL A 217 -17.09 2.91 14.01
N ASN A 218 -17.57 2.36 12.89
CA ASN A 218 -18.85 2.75 12.29
C ASN A 218 -20.06 2.30 13.13
N ASN A 219 -19.94 1.20 13.87
CA ASN A 219 -21.04 0.69 14.70
C ASN A 219 -21.12 1.34 16.10
N ARG A 220 -20.24 2.30 16.44
CA ARG A 220 -20.34 3.02 17.71
C ARG A 220 -21.60 3.90 17.74
N PRO A 221 -22.29 4.01 18.90
CA PRO A 221 -23.49 4.84 19.05
C PRO A 221 -23.26 6.30 18.67
N GLU A 222 -22.05 6.80 18.90
CA GLU A 222 -21.63 8.19 18.64
C GLU A 222 -21.52 8.53 17.15
N ASN A 223 -21.51 7.54 16.26
CA ASN A 223 -21.31 7.69 14.82
C ASN A 223 -22.56 7.30 13.99
N LYS A 224 -23.68 7.01 14.65
CA LYS A 224 -25.00 6.80 14.03
C LYS A 224 -25.85 8.04 14.22
#